data_AF-A0A7V9IB51-F1
#
_entry.id   AF-A0A7V9IB51-F1
#
_cell.length_a   1.000
_cell.length_b   1.000
_cell.length_c   1.000
_cell.angle_alpha   90.00
_cell.angle_beta   90.00
_cell.angle_gamma   90.00
#
_symmetry.space_group_name_H-M   'P 1'
#
loop_
_entity.id
_entity.type
_entity.pdbx_description
1 polymer ?
#
loop_
_entity_poly.entity_id
_entity_poly.type
_entity_poly.pdbx_seq_one_letter_code
_entity_poly.pdbx_strand_id
1 'polypeptide(L)'
;MPEHAKAPWLKGAPPQPTTRSPQHSSGARRVARTAGTPYGIAAFSGALEDLADASERSHTLFRVSARAGNLLGAGELFKESYIETALLNMARTRGMDDLKARRTIERGLERGKSTPRGAPNRPRIYARSDATAAVVAWWESVNLGEWTARTSATDLRVLAGFNLIARRLGRVRFTASYRQIAEDAGVSVSSVHSALERGLQGFVHQVRRGSRVEVEHSTEWLLVARTRLTNSSAFRYGEELRVFGKRVSTDQPDHDLWHRWPFGWRVYLLLGDEGLQARDIAEITGRPPETIRRILCRLRDLQLAVRDDGEWKANPPPKDIIDGGFHRARREKMHKSQRELWRLSRAGLLDQKQAAR
;
A
#
# COMPACT_ATOMS: atom_id res chain seq x y z
N MET A 1 -59.57 13.08 -46.68
CA MET A 1 -58.37 13.65 -47.32
C MET A 1 -58.27 15.09 -46.88
N PRO A 2 -57.38 15.37 -45.92
CA PRO A 2 -56.22 16.18 -46.28
C PRO A 2 -54.88 15.70 -45.68
N GLU A 3 -53.86 16.14 -46.39
CA GLU A 3 -52.41 16.11 -46.22
C GLU A 3 -51.86 16.08 -44.78
N HIS A 4 -51.14 15.01 -44.46
CA HIS A 4 -50.12 15.04 -43.41
C HIS A 4 -48.78 15.44 -44.02
N ALA A 5 -48.35 16.66 -43.70
CA ALA A 5 -47.03 17.20 -44.03
C ALA A 5 -45.91 16.40 -43.35
N LYS A 6 -44.94 15.94 -44.16
CA LYS A 6 -43.68 15.34 -43.68
C LYS A 6 -42.72 16.45 -43.27
N ALA A 7 -42.26 16.44 -42.02
CA ALA A 7 -41.18 17.29 -41.55
C ALA A 7 -39.80 16.67 -41.89
N PRO A 8 -38.89 17.38 -42.59
CA PRO A 8 -37.53 16.91 -42.85
C PRO A 8 -36.56 17.59 -41.89
N TRP A 9 -36.22 16.95 -40.78
CA TRP A 9 -35.11 17.36 -39.94
C TRP A 9 -34.25 16.15 -39.62
N LEU A 10 -33.08 16.09 -40.24
CA LEU A 10 -31.85 15.43 -39.75
C LEU A 10 -30.73 15.77 -40.76
N LYS A 11 -30.23 17.01 -40.68
CA LYS A 11 -28.94 17.42 -41.25
C LYS A 11 -28.01 17.79 -40.10
N GLY A 12 -26.86 17.10 -40.04
CA GLY A 12 -25.66 17.55 -39.36
C GLY A 12 -25.52 17.12 -37.89
N ALA A 13 -24.77 16.05 -37.65
CA ALA A 13 -24.17 15.83 -36.34
C ALA A 13 -23.15 16.96 -36.06
N PRO A 14 -23.16 17.61 -34.89
CA PRO A 14 -22.19 18.64 -34.56
C PRO A 14 -20.76 18.03 -34.46
N PRO A 15 -19.73 18.73 -34.97
CA PRO A 15 -18.35 18.25 -34.87
C PRO A 15 -17.95 18.15 -33.40
N GLN A 16 -17.41 17.00 -33.01
CA GLN A 16 -16.94 16.79 -31.64
C GLN A 16 -15.75 17.71 -31.33
N PRO A 17 -15.70 18.30 -30.12
CA PRO A 17 -14.57 19.12 -29.69
C PRO A 17 -13.32 18.25 -29.61
N THR A 18 -12.35 18.52 -30.50
CA THR A 18 -11.02 17.93 -30.41
C THR A 18 -10.33 18.49 -29.17
N THR A 19 -10.31 17.71 -28.10
CA THR A 19 -9.52 17.97 -26.89
C THR A 19 -8.05 17.79 -27.24
N ARG A 20 -7.46 18.80 -27.89
CA ARG A 20 -6.01 18.96 -27.98
C ARG A 20 -5.47 19.15 -26.56
N SER A 21 -4.93 18.07 -25.99
CA SER A 21 -4.19 18.12 -24.74
C SER A 21 -3.04 19.14 -24.87
N PRO A 22 -2.93 20.12 -23.96
CA PRO A 22 -1.93 21.17 -24.07
C PRO A 22 -0.50 20.59 -23.95
N GLN A 23 0.31 20.76 -25.00
CA GLN A 23 1.72 20.35 -25.06
C GLN A 23 2.67 21.25 -24.22
N HIS A 24 2.19 21.88 -23.14
CA HIS A 24 2.92 22.94 -22.42
C HIS A 24 3.93 22.45 -21.34
N SER A 25 4.20 21.16 -21.19
CA SER A 25 5.00 20.65 -20.05
C SER A 25 6.51 20.43 -20.31
N SER A 26 7.00 20.65 -21.53
CA SER A 26 8.41 20.38 -21.87
C SER A 26 9.40 21.43 -21.31
N GLY A 27 9.05 22.72 -21.36
CA GLY A 27 9.94 23.81 -20.95
C GLY A 27 10.22 23.84 -19.44
N ALA A 28 9.18 23.70 -18.61
CA ALA A 28 9.30 23.78 -17.15
C ALA A 28 10.21 22.69 -16.57
N ARG A 29 10.16 21.47 -17.13
CA ARG A 29 11.04 20.37 -16.71
C ARG A 29 12.52 20.63 -17.01
N ARG A 30 12.83 21.33 -18.11
CA ARG A 30 14.22 21.63 -18.48
C ARG A 30 14.82 22.70 -17.57
N VAL A 31 14.04 23.73 -17.22
CA VAL A 31 14.47 24.79 -16.30
C VAL A 31 14.75 24.21 -14.91
N ALA A 32 13.88 23.35 -14.39
CA ALA A 32 14.06 22.71 -13.09
C ALA A 32 15.37 21.92 -12.98
N ARG A 33 15.77 21.19 -14.03
CA ARG A 33 17.05 20.43 -14.03
C ARG A 33 18.29 21.31 -13.95
N THR A 34 18.21 22.59 -14.30
CA THR A 34 19.33 23.54 -14.19
C THR A 34 19.33 24.34 -12.89
N ALA A 35 18.32 24.18 -12.05
CA ALA A 35 18.12 24.99 -10.85
C ALA A 35 18.81 24.43 -9.60
N GLY A 36 19.19 23.14 -9.59
CA GLY A 36 19.83 22.50 -8.44
C GLY A 36 20.02 20.99 -8.62
N THR A 37 20.51 20.33 -7.58
CA THR A 37 20.53 18.87 -7.49
C THR A 37 19.10 18.33 -7.36
N PRO A 38 18.84 17.05 -7.66
CA PRO A 38 17.52 16.45 -7.44
C PRO A 38 17.04 16.54 -5.98
N TYR A 39 17.98 16.49 -5.02
CA TYR A 39 17.67 16.66 -3.61
C TYR A 39 17.26 18.10 -3.29
N GLY A 40 18.07 19.09 -3.69
CA GLY A 40 17.79 20.50 -3.44
C GLY A 40 16.45 20.94 -4.03
N ILE A 41 16.14 20.51 -5.25
CA ILE A 41 14.85 20.79 -5.90
C ILE A 41 13.69 20.20 -5.09
N ALA A 42 13.76 18.91 -4.72
CA ALA A 42 12.69 18.25 -3.97
C ALA A 42 12.49 18.86 -2.57
N ALA A 43 13.59 19.14 -1.87
CA ALA A 43 13.55 19.79 -0.55
C ALA A 43 12.97 21.20 -0.62
N PHE A 44 13.31 21.97 -1.66
CA PHE A 44 12.75 23.30 -1.89
C PHE A 44 11.26 23.25 -2.26
N SER A 45 10.84 22.32 -3.13
CA SER A 45 9.43 22.12 -3.45
C SER A 45 8.59 21.80 -2.21
N GLY A 46 9.04 20.88 -1.36
CA GLY A 46 8.34 20.59 -0.10
C GLY A 46 8.29 21.80 0.84
N ALA A 47 9.34 22.63 0.86
CA ALA A 47 9.32 23.86 1.64
C ALA A 47 8.36 24.93 1.06
N LEU A 48 8.10 24.93 -0.25
CA LEU A 48 7.07 25.78 -0.86
C LEU A 48 5.65 25.28 -0.55
N GLU A 49 5.45 23.97 -0.43
CA GLU A 49 4.20 23.38 0.06
C GLU A 49 3.93 23.78 1.52
N ASP A 50 4.94 23.69 2.39
CA ASP A 50 4.86 24.21 3.77
C ASP A 50 4.43 25.70 3.80
N LEU A 51 4.95 26.51 2.86
CA LEU A 51 4.59 27.93 2.73
C LEU A 51 3.16 28.13 2.20
N ALA A 52 2.63 27.21 1.39
CA ALA A 52 1.27 27.29 0.87
C ALA A 52 0.22 27.03 1.98
N ASP A 53 0.53 26.15 2.93
CA ASP A 53 -0.43 25.71 3.96
C ASP A 53 -0.39 26.51 5.27
N ALA A 54 0.69 27.26 5.53
CA ALA A 54 0.88 27.92 6.83
C ALA A 54 -0.13 29.03 7.15
N SER A 55 -0.49 29.25 8.42
CA SER A 55 -1.34 30.39 8.82
C SER A 55 -0.55 31.71 8.92
N GLU A 56 0.67 31.66 9.46
CA GLU A 56 1.55 32.82 9.63
C GLU A 56 2.43 33.07 8.40
N ARG A 57 2.04 34.05 7.57
CA ARG A 57 2.68 34.31 6.27
C ARG A 57 4.13 34.78 6.38
N SER A 58 4.41 35.82 7.18
CA SER A 58 5.74 36.44 7.24
C SER A 58 6.78 35.54 7.92
N HIS A 59 6.44 34.94 9.05
CA HIS A 59 7.34 34.06 9.79
C HIS A 59 7.65 32.77 9.00
N THR A 60 6.63 32.18 8.36
CA THR A 60 6.84 30.99 7.51
C THR A 60 7.66 31.34 6.27
N LEU A 61 7.41 32.47 5.60
CA LEU A 61 8.21 32.92 4.46
C LEU A 61 9.68 33.04 4.86
N PHE A 62 10.00 33.71 5.97
CA PHE A 62 11.37 33.83 6.46
C PHE A 62 12.01 32.45 6.70
N ARG A 63 11.30 31.52 7.38
CA ARG A 63 11.79 30.17 7.68
C ARG A 63 12.06 29.37 6.40
N VAL A 64 11.17 29.45 5.42
CA VAL A 64 11.30 28.76 4.13
C VAL A 64 12.44 29.36 3.31
N SER A 65 12.57 30.69 3.28
CA SER A 65 13.72 31.39 2.67
C SER A 65 15.04 30.99 3.32
N ALA A 66 15.10 30.88 4.66
CA ALA A 66 16.29 30.39 5.35
C ALA A 66 16.63 28.93 5.01
N ARG A 67 15.63 28.05 4.90
CA ARG A 67 15.86 26.67 4.41
C ARG A 67 16.40 26.66 2.98
N ALA A 68 15.87 27.49 2.09
CA ALA A 68 16.38 27.61 0.73
C ALA A 68 17.81 28.17 0.70
N GLY A 69 18.13 29.14 1.56
CA GLY A 69 19.47 29.67 1.76
C GLY A 69 20.46 28.60 2.24
N ASN A 70 20.06 27.72 3.17
CA ASN A 70 20.88 26.60 3.62
C ASN A 70 21.25 25.65 2.45
N LEU A 71 20.28 25.37 1.57
CA LEU A 71 20.47 24.51 0.39
C LEU A 71 21.36 25.19 -0.65
N LEU A 72 21.18 26.49 -0.88
CA LEU A 72 22.00 27.30 -1.79
C LEU A 72 23.45 27.38 -1.29
N GLY A 73 23.66 27.66 -0.01
CA GLY A 73 24.99 27.69 0.61
C GLY A 73 25.70 26.33 0.61
N ALA A 74 24.96 25.23 0.58
CA ALA A 74 25.50 23.87 0.46
C ALA A 74 25.71 23.41 -1.00
N GLY A 75 25.37 24.24 -1.99
CA GLY A 75 25.47 23.88 -3.41
C GLY A 75 24.39 22.89 -3.87
N GLU A 76 23.30 22.71 -3.14
CA GLU A 76 22.17 21.87 -3.54
C GLU A 76 21.22 22.60 -4.50
N LEU A 77 21.22 23.94 -4.48
CA LEU A 77 20.54 24.81 -5.43
C LEU A 77 21.57 25.72 -6.10
N PHE A 78 21.38 26.03 -7.38
CA PHE A 78 22.38 26.73 -8.20
C PHE A 78 22.00 28.17 -8.56
N LYS A 79 20.70 28.48 -8.64
CA LYS A 79 20.21 29.78 -9.14
C LYS A 79 19.38 30.48 -8.08
N GLU A 80 19.96 31.49 -7.45
CA GLU A 80 19.27 32.32 -6.46
C GLU A 80 18.04 33.04 -7.03
N SER A 81 18.15 33.60 -8.24
CA SER A 81 17.05 34.29 -8.91
C SER A 81 15.81 33.41 -9.14
N TYR A 82 16.01 32.10 -9.35
CA TYR A 82 14.92 31.13 -9.45
C TYR A 82 14.19 30.97 -8.11
N ILE A 83 14.95 30.87 -7.01
CA ILE A 83 14.43 30.73 -5.65
C ILE A 83 13.63 31.97 -5.26
N GLU A 84 14.21 33.17 -5.48
CA GLU A 84 13.55 34.44 -5.18
C GLU A 84 12.24 34.60 -5.96
N THR A 85 12.25 34.31 -7.27
CA THR A 85 11.05 34.39 -8.11
C THR A 85 9.95 33.44 -7.62
N ALA A 86 10.32 32.20 -7.27
CA ALA A 86 9.37 31.22 -6.76
C ALA A 86 8.76 31.64 -5.40
N LEU A 87 9.59 32.12 -4.47
CA LEU A 87 9.14 32.58 -3.15
C LEU A 87 8.29 33.85 -3.25
N LEU A 88 8.68 34.79 -4.12
CA LEU A 88 7.92 36.03 -4.33
C LEU A 88 6.55 35.75 -4.94
N ASN A 89 6.48 34.85 -5.93
CA ASN A 89 5.20 34.43 -6.51
C ASN A 89 4.30 33.77 -5.44
N MET A 90 4.85 32.93 -4.57
CA MET A 90 4.09 32.33 -3.46
C MET A 90 3.68 33.37 -2.40
N ALA A 91 4.52 34.36 -2.11
CA ALA A 91 4.15 35.44 -1.20
C ALA A 91 2.99 36.29 -1.76
N ARG A 92 3.00 36.55 -3.07
CA ARG A 92 1.94 37.28 -3.78
C ARG A 92 0.61 36.56 -3.78
N THR A 93 0.58 35.25 -4.05
CA THR A 93 -0.67 34.46 -4.00
C THR A 93 -1.28 34.47 -2.60
N ARG A 94 -0.47 34.73 -1.57
CA ARG A 94 -0.90 34.88 -0.18
C ARG A 94 -1.17 36.33 0.24
N GLY A 95 -1.19 37.26 -0.71
CA GLY A 95 -1.49 38.68 -0.48
C GLY A 95 -0.48 39.38 0.42
N MET A 96 0.80 38.99 0.38
CA MET A 96 1.86 39.76 1.02
C MET A 96 2.27 40.95 0.14
N ASP A 97 2.59 42.07 0.78
CA ASP A 97 3.23 43.21 0.12
C ASP A 97 4.59 42.81 -0.49
N ASP A 98 4.82 43.23 -1.74
CA ASP A 98 5.98 42.84 -2.54
C ASP A 98 7.30 43.30 -1.92
N LEU A 99 7.36 44.54 -1.40
CA LEU A 99 8.58 45.08 -0.79
C LEU A 99 8.91 44.35 0.51
N LYS A 100 7.89 44.12 1.36
CA LYS A 100 8.04 43.35 2.60
C LYS A 100 8.45 41.91 2.32
N ALA A 101 7.87 41.27 1.31
CA ALA A 101 8.22 39.91 0.90
C ALA A 101 9.68 39.82 0.45
N ARG A 102 10.13 40.71 -0.45
CA ARG A 102 11.53 40.75 -0.92
C ARG A 102 12.54 40.88 0.23
N ARG A 103 12.35 41.87 1.12
CA ARG A 103 13.22 42.06 2.30
C ARG A 103 13.22 40.86 3.26
N THR A 104 12.11 40.12 3.32
CA THR A 104 12.01 38.92 4.17
C THR A 104 12.73 37.74 3.53
N ILE A 105 12.58 37.59 2.21
CA ILE A 105 13.26 36.57 1.42
C ILE A 105 14.77 36.76 1.47
N GLU A 106 15.25 37.97 1.19
CA GLU A 106 16.67 38.34 1.20
C GLU A 106 17.32 38.01 2.55
N ARG A 107 16.79 38.56 3.65
CA ARG A 107 17.30 38.27 5.01
C ARG A 107 17.25 36.78 5.35
N GLY A 108 16.21 36.08 4.90
CA GLY A 108 16.10 34.63 5.08
C GLY A 108 17.20 33.89 4.33
N LEU A 109 17.39 34.18 3.04
CA LEU A 109 18.41 33.57 2.20
C LEU A 109 19.82 33.80 2.74
N GLU A 110 20.15 35.04 3.12
CA GLU A 110 21.44 35.38 3.74
C GLU A 110 21.67 34.59 5.03
N ARG A 111 20.68 34.56 5.93
CA ARG A 111 20.75 33.78 7.16
C ARG A 111 20.99 32.30 6.86
N GLY A 112 20.28 31.75 5.88
CA GLY A 112 20.43 30.36 5.49
C GLY A 112 21.80 30.03 4.90
N LYS A 113 22.32 30.89 4.02
CA LYS A 113 23.65 30.72 3.42
C LYS A 113 24.76 30.68 4.48
N SER A 114 24.59 31.40 5.60
CA SER A 114 25.53 31.35 6.73
C SER A 114 25.53 30.03 7.50
N THR A 115 24.51 29.17 7.30
CA THR A 115 24.41 27.83 7.90
C THR A 115 24.12 26.76 6.84
N PRO A 116 25.08 26.48 5.92
CA PRO A 116 24.89 25.52 4.84
C PRO A 116 24.41 24.16 5.34
N ARG A 117 23.39 23.60 4.70
CA ARG A 117 22.90 22.23 4.99
C ARG A 117 22.71 21.47 3.68
N GLY A 118 23.67 20.58 3.39
CA GLY A 118 23.61 19.72 2.22
C GLY A 118 22.65 18.56 2.37
N ALA A 119 22.53 17.77 1.29
CA ALA A 119 21.87 16.49 1.34
C ALA A 119 22.46 15.65 2.49
N PRO A 120 21.62 15.00 3.32
CA PRO A 120 22.14 14.09 4.33
C PRO A 120 23.02 13.07 3.62
N ASN A 121 24.22 12.86 4.16
CA ASN A 121 25.20 11.97 3.56
C ASN A 121 24.59 10.56 3.56
N ARG A 122 23.96 10.18 2.44
CA ARG A 122 23.38 8.84 2.31
C ARG A 122 24.57 7.91 2.30
N PRO A 123 24.67 6.94 3.22
CA PRO A 123 25.77 5.98 3.19
C PRO A 123 25.78 5.39 1.79
N ARG A 124 26.85 5.67 1.04
CA ARG A 124 27.06 5.05 -0.26
C ARG A 124 27.32 3.59 0.05
N ILE A 125 26.33 2.76 -0.26
CA ILE A 125 26.44 1.32 -0.13
C ILE A 125 27.35 0.86 -1.27
N TYR A 126 28.64 0.73 -0.99
CA TYR A 126 29.65 0.35 -1.98
C TYR A 126 29.71 -1.17 -2.14
N ALA A 127 29.48 -1.91 -1.04
CA ALA A 127 29.48 -3.36 -1.03
C ALA A 127 28.12 -3.93 -0.62
N ARG A 128 27.87 -5.17 -1.06
CA ARG A 128 26.70 -5.96 -0.65
C ARG A 128 26.66 -6.17 0.88
N SER A 129 27.82 -6.26 1.52
CA SER A 129 27.97 -6.35 2.97
C SER A 129 27.37 -5.12 3.67
N ASP A 130 27.68 -3.92 3.18
CA ASP A 130 27.17 -2.66 3.74
C ASP A 130 25.65 -2.56 3.59
N ALA A 131 25.13 -3.03 2.46
CA ALA A 131 23.70 -3.09 2.22
C ALA A 131 23.02 -4.03 3.21
N THR A 132 23.62 -5.19 3.44
CA THR A 132 23.11 -6.21 4.36
C THR A 132 23.14 -5.67 5.79
N ALA A 133 24.24 -5.04 6.20
CA ALA A 133 24.36 -4.37 7.49
C ALA A 133 23.29 -3.27 7.66
N ALA A 134 23.04 -2.46 6.62
CA ALA A 134 21.99 -1.45 6.65
C ALA A 134 20.58 -2.03 6.77
N VAL A 135 20.31 -3.17 6.11
CA VAL A 135 19.02 -3.88 6.23
C VAL A 135 18.84 -4.52 7.61
N VAL A 136 19.92 -5.01 8.23
CA VAL A 136 19.90 -5.52 9.61
C VAL A 136 19.65 -4.39 10.60
N ALA A 137 20.39 -3.28 10.50
CA ALA A 137 20.18 -2.11 11.33
C ALA A 137 18.76 -1.53 11.17
N TRP A 138 18.23 -1.54 9.94
CA TRP A 138 16.83 -1.19 9.69
C TRP A 138 15.87 -2.11 10.45
N TRP A 139 16.07 -3.43 10.39
CA TRP A 139 15.23 -4.40 11.09
C TRP A 139 15.29 -4.24 12.61
N GLU A 140 16.48 -4.00 13.16
CA GLU A 140 16.66 -3.70 14.58
C GLU A 140 15.92 -2.41 14.98
N SER A 141 15.87 -1.40 14.09
CA SER A 141 15.12 -0.16 14.32
C SER A 141 13.60 -0.34 14.32
N VAL A 142 13.08 -1.47 13.80
CA VAL A 142 11.64 -1.80 13.86
C VAL A 142 11.18 -2.01 15.31
N ASN A 143 12.11 -2.20 16.26
CA ASN A 143 11.95 -2.24 17.71
C ASN A 143 10.61 -2.84 18.21
N LEU A 144 10.67 -4.11 18.62
CA LEU A 144 9.50 -4.92 19.02
C LEU A 144 8.67 -4.34 20.18
N GLY A 145 9.17 -3.33 20.90
CA GLY A 145 8.50 -2.71 22.05
C GLY A 145 7.29 -1.80 21.72
N GLU A 146 7.14 -1.32 20.48
CA GLU A 146 6.06 -0.37 20.11
C GLU A 146 4.83 -1.04 19.43
N TRP A 147 4.87 -2.34 19.17
CA TRP A 147 3.87 -3.04 18.36
C TRP A 147 2.76 -3.68 19.20
N THR A 148 2.04 -2.90 20.01
CA THR A 148 0.98 -3.42 20.90
C THR A 148 -0.40 -3.55 20.23
N ALA A 149 -0.56 -3.11 18.98
CA ALA A 149 -1.83 -3.18 18.27
C ALA A 149 -2.19 -4.60 17.82
N ARG A 150 -3.50 -4.91 17.69
CA ARG A 150 -4.04 -6.21 17.27
C ARG A 150 -3.54 -6.69 15.88
N THR A 151 -3.12 -5.79 15.00
CA THR A 151 -2.58 -6.12 13.66
C THR A 151 -1.06 -6.21 13.63
N SER A 152 -0.38 -6.00 14.77
CA SER A 152 1.08 -5.99 14.88
C SER A 152 1.74 -7.20 14.25
N ALA A 153 1.21 -8.40 14.49
CA ALA A 153 1.78 -9.63 13.93
C ALA A 153 1.75 -9.65 12.40
N THR A 154 0.65 -9.21 11.78
CA THR A 154 0.56 -9.11 10.31
C THR A 154 1.47 -8.02 9.77
N ASP A 155 1.51 -6.86 10.42
CA ASP A 155 2.33 -5.73 10.00
C ASP A 155 3.83 -6.07 10.11
N LEU A 156 4.24 -6.75 11.19
CA LEU A 156 5.60 -7.29 11.38
C LEU A 156 5.94 -8.36 10.34
N ARG A 157 5.00 -9.25 9.98
CA ARG A 157 5.21 -10.22 8.89
C ARG A 157 5.43 -9.53 7.55
N VAL A 158 4.66 -8.49 7.25
CA VAL A 158 4.85 -7.68 6.04
C VAL A 158 6.23 -7.03 6.05
N LEU A 159 6.65 -6.42 7.16
CA LEU A 159 8.01 -5.85 7.30
C LEU A 159 9.10 -6.93 7.17
N ALA A 160 8.88 -8.14 7.70
CA ALA A 160 9.79 -9.26 7.52
C ALA A 160 9.89 -9.67 6.04
N GLY A 161 8.79 -9.68 5.29
CA GLY A 161 8.80 -9.90 3.84
C GLY A 161 9.66 -8.87 3.11
N PHE A 162 9.53 -7.58 3.44
CA PHE A 162 10.40 -6.53 2.93
C PHE A 162 11.88 -6.77 3.31
N ASN A 163 12.15 -7.17 4.56
CA ASN A 163 13.50 -7.51 5.03
C ASN A 163 14.14 -8.62 4.21
N LEU A 164 13.42 -9.73 4.02
CA LEU A 164 13.91 -10.91 3.33
C LEU A 164 14.28 -10.60 1.88
N ILE A 165 13.42 -9.86 1.17
CA ILE A 165 13.69 -9.44 -0.21
C ILE A 165 14.93 -8.54 -0.25
N ALA A 166 14.99 -7.53 0.63
CA ALA A 166 16.11 -6.59 0.68
C ALA A 166 17.45 -7.28 0.98
N ARG A 167 17.47 -8.24 1.92
CA ARG A 167 18.66 -9.05 2.25
C ARG A 167 19.08 -9.95 1.09
N ARG A 168 18.12 -10.64 0.46
CA ARG A 168 18.38 -11.51 -0.69
C ARG A 168 19.07 -10.73 -1.81
N LEU A 169 18.54 -9.55 -2.13
CA LEU A 169 19.08 -8.65 -3.15
C LEU A 169 20.33 -7.88 -2.71
N GLY A 170 20.57 -7.78 -1.40
CA GLY A 170 21.64 -6.96 -0.84
C GLY A 170 21.48 -5.48 -1.18
N ARG A 171 20.25 -4.95 -1.05
CA ARG A 171 19.94 -3.54 -1.33
C ARG A 171 18.82 -3.04 -0.42
N VAL A 172 18.96 -1.82 0.13
CA VAL A 172 17.88 -1.12 0.87
C VAL A 172 16.83 -0.52 -0.05
N ARG A 173 17.20 -0.28 -1.31
CA ARG A 173 16.32 0.17 -2.39
C ARG A 173 16.20 -0.94 -3.42
N PHE A 174 15.00 -1.44 -3.63
CA PHE A 174 14.78 -2.62 -4.47
C PHE A 174 13.41 -2.58 -5.14
N THR A 175 13.27 -3.43 -6.16
CA THR A 175 12.03 -3.59 -6.89
C THR A 175 11.36 -4.90 -6.46
N ALA A 176 10.09 -4.83 -6.07
CA ALA A 176 9.28 -6.00 -5.73
C ALA A 176 7.79 -5.73 -6.03
N SER A 177 7.07 -6.77 -6.42
CA SER A 177 5.61 -6.68 -6.52
C SER A 177 4.95 -6.86 -5.15
N TYR A 178 3.74 -6.35 -4.97
CA TYR A 178 2.95 -6.61 -3.75
C TYR A 178 2.74 -8.10 -3.50
N ARG A 179 2.64 -8.89 -4.58
CA ARG A 179 2.52 -10.35 -4.53
C ARG A 179 3.77 -11.00 -3.97
N GLN A 180 4.95 -10.61 -4.46
CA GLN A 180 6.21 -11.14 -3.97
C GLN A 180 6.42 -10.83 -2.48
N ILE A 181 6.09 -9.60 -2.07
CA ILE A 181 6.12 -9.21 -0.65
C ILE A 181 5.16 -10.08 0.17
N ALA A 182 3.95 -10.31 -0.32
CA ALA A 182 2.96 -11.14 0.35
C ALA A 182 3.42 -12.60 0.49
N GLU A 183 4.03 -13.16 -0.56
CA GLU A 183 4.58 -14.52 -0.56
C GLU A 183 5.74 -14.67 0.43
N ASP A 184 6.73 -13.76 0.40
CA ASP A 184 7.86 -13.79 1.35
C ASP A 184 7.42 -13.48 2.79
N ALA A 185 6.33 -12.72 2.99
CA ALA A 185 5.76 -12.43 4.31
C ALA A 185 4.81 -13.52 4.83
N GLY A 186 4.39 -14.47 4.00
CA GLY A 186 3.37 -15.47 4.36
C GLY A 186 1.99 -14.88 4.64
N VAL A 187 1.61 -13.81 3.94
CA VAL A 187 0.31 -13.13 4.09
C VAL A 187 -0.38 -12.95 2.73
N SER A 188 -1.62 -12.42 2.71
CA SER A 188 -2.29 -12.06 1.45
C SER A 188 -1.81 -10.72 0.90
N VAL A 189 -1.96 -10.51 -0.41
CA VAL A 189 -1.70 -9.21 -1.07
C VAL A 189 -2.53 -8.08 -0.45
N SER A 190 -3.79 -8.35 -0.11
CA SER A 190 -4.64 -7.39 0.60
C SER A 190 -4.09 -7.02 1.97
N SER A 191 -3.48 -7.96 2.69
CA SER A 191 -2.84 -7.69 3.98
C SER A 191 -1.66 -6.73 3.84
N VAL A 192 -0.88 -6.87 2.77
CA VAL A 192 0.23 -5.94 2.46
C VAL A 192 -0.30 -4.53 2.22
N HIS A 193 -1.34 -4.39 1.39
CA HIS A 193 -1.98 -3.08 1.16
C HIS A 193 -2.47 -2.44 2.45
N SER A 194 -3.27 -3.17 3.24
CA SER A 194 -3.81 -2.62 4.48
C SER A 194 -2.71 -2.32 5.51
N ALA A 195 -1.61 -3.07 5.53
CA ALA A 195 -0.48 -2.76 6.41
C ALA A 195 0.22 -1.45 6.00
N LEU A 196 0.42 -1.24 4.70
CA LEU A 196 0.97 0.01 4.17
C LEU A 196 0.05 1.22 4.46
N GLU A 197 -1.27 1.05 4.36
CA GLU A 197 -2.25 2.09 4.72
C GLU A 197 -2.26 2.39 6.23
N ARG A 198 -2.04 1.38 7.08
CA ARG A 198 -1.99 1.52 8.55
C ARG A 198 -0.73 2.24 9.08
N GLY A 199 0.18 2.67 8.22
CA GLY A 199 1.34 3.48 8.64
C GLY A 199 2.68 2.77 8.61
N LEU A 200 2.80 1.61 7.93
CA LEU A 200 4.13 1.04 7.61
C LEU A 200 4.99 2.00 6.75
N GLN A 201 4.41 3.07 6.21
CA GLN A 201 5.11 4.12 5.47
C GLN A 201 6.29 4.71 6.24
N GLY A 202 6.25 4.72 7.58
CA GLY A 202 7.39 5.17 8.40
C GLY A 202 8.62 4.26 8.35
N PHE A 203 8.46 3.01 7.89
CA PHE A 203 9.54 2.02 7.77
C PHE A 203 9.86 1.68 6.32
N VAL A 204 8.89 1.79 5.42
CA VAL A 204 9.05 1.46 3.99
C VAL A 204 8.35 2.51 3.14
N HIS A 205 9.10 3.12 2.22
CA HIS A 205 8.57 4.08 1.27
C HIS A 205 8.45 3.49 -0.13
N GLN A 206 7.29 3.68 -0.75
CA GLN A 206 7.10 3.43 -2.17
C GLN A 206 7.75 4.57 -2.97
N VAL A 207 8.90 4.32 -3.59
CA VAL A 207 9.65 5.34 -4.34
C VAL A 207 9.02 5.60 -5.70
N ARG A 208 8.58 4.53 -6.38
CA ARG A 208 7.96 4.62 -7.70
C ARG A 208 6.80 3.64 -7.76
N ARG A 209 5.61 4.15 -8.09
CA ARG A 209 4.44 3.32 -8.38
C ARG A 209 4.73 2.44 -9.59
N GLY A 210 4.43 1.15 -9.49
CA GLY A 210 4.93 0.20 -10.46
C GLY A 210 4.50 0.50 -11.89
N SER A 211 5.47 0.64 -12.78
CA SER A 211 5.26 0.62 -14.22
C SER A 211 5.19 -0.84 -14.68
N ARG A 212 4.32 -1.12 -15.66
CA ARG A 212 4.27 -2.42 -16.31
C ARG A 212 5.59 -2.60 -17.08
N VAL A 213 6.49 -3.44 -16.59
CA VAL A 213 7.72 -3.80 -17.30
C VAL A 213 7.52 -5.22 -17.80
N GLU A 214 7.38 -5.36 -19.12
CA GLU A 214 7.36 -6.60 -19.90
C GLU A 214 6.29 -7.67 -19.58
N VAL A 215 5.57 -7.61 -18.45
CA VAL A 215 4.28 -8.29 -18.10
C VAL A 215 4.00 -8.16 -16.59
N GLU A 216 5.00 -7.83 -15.75
CA GLU A 216 4.84 -7.72 -14.30
C GLU A 216 4.78 -6.26 -13.79
N HIS A 217 3.91 -6.04 -12.79
CA HIS A 217 3.83 -4.77 -12.05
C HIS A 217 4.87 -4.76 -10.94
N SER A 218 6.01 -4.17 -11.23
CA SER A 218 7.13 -4.10 -10.28
C SER A 218 7.13 -2.73 -9.61
N THR A 219 7.04 -2.66 -8.28
CA THR A 219 7.07 -1.40 -7.53
C THR A 219 8.45 -1.18 -6.93
N GLU A 220 8.96 0.04 -6.98
CA GLU A 220 10.24 0.37 -6.35
C GLU A 220 10.03 0.81 -4.90
N TRP A 221 10.74 0.15 -3.98
CA TRP A 221 10.64 0.32 -2.54
C TRP A 221 11.97 0.79 -1.96
N LEU A 222 11.90 1.54 -0.87
CA LEU A 222 13.03 1.97 -0.06
C LEU A 222 12.75 1.67 1.41
N LEU A 223 13.64 0.91 2.05
CA LEU A 223 13.62 0.75 3.50
C LEU A 223 14.14 2.04 4.15
N VAL A 224 13.36 2.60 5.07
CA VAL A 224 13.70 3.82 5.80
C VAL A 224 13.86 3.44 7.26
N ALA A 225 15.08 3.59 7.77
CA ALA A 225 15.32 3.44 9.21
C ALA A 225 14.63 4.62 9.90
N ARG A 226 13.87 4.32 10.95
CA ARG A 226 13.27 5.36 11.79
C ARG A 226 14.42 5.98 12.58
N THR A 227 15.17 6.91 11.98
CA THR A 227 16.14 7.73 12.70
C THR A 227 15.35 8.46 13.77
N ARG A 228 15.51 8.06 15.04
CA ARG A 228 14.82 8.57 16.24
C ARG A 228 14.15 9.90 15.93
N LEU A 229 12.88 9.85 15.55
CA LEU A 229 12.09 11.05 15.31
C LEU A 229 11.93 11.70 16.69
N THR A 230 12.85 12.61 17.01
CA THR A 230 12.82 13.40 18.23
C THR A 230 11.64 14.37 18.27
N ASN A 231 10.77 14.45 17.27
CA ASN A 231 9.60 15.33 17.30
C ASN A 231 8.48 14.82 16.38
N SER A 232 7.84 13.69 16.72
CA SER A 232 6.50 13.41 16.19
C SER A 232 5.48 13.52 17.31
N SER A 233 5.04 14.74 17.54
CA SER A 233 3.80 15.09 18.23
C SER A 233 2.54 14.59 17.51
N ALA A 234 2.65 13.70 16.51
CA ALA A 234 1.52 13.14 15.76
C ALA A 234 0.84 11.95 16.46
N PHE A 235 1.33 11.54 17.64
CA PHE A 235 0.66 10.56 18.50
C PHE A 235 0.34 11.19 19.87
N ARG A 236 -0.48 12.23 19.88
CA ARG A 236 -1.27 12.55 21.09
C ARG A 236 -2.53 11.69 21.06
N TYR A 237 -2.42 10.45 21.56
CA TYR A 237 -3.58 9.72 22.04
C TYR A 237 -3.91 10.24 23.44
N GLY A 238 -4.73 11.28 23.50
CA GLY A 238 -5.52 11.61 24.69
C GLY A 238 -6.95 11.12 24.46
N GLU A 239 -7.48 10.36 25.43
CA GLU A 239 -8.92 10.12 25.75
C GLU A 239 -9.85 9.82 24.54
N GLU A 240 -10.40 8.63 24.30
CA GLU A 240 -10.95 7.58 25.15
C GLU A 240 -10.58 6.21 24.57
N LEU A 241 -10.11 5.30 25.43
CA LEU A 241 -9.98 3.88 25.13
C LEU A 241 -11.38 3.24 25.05
N ARG A 242 -12.07 3.38 23.91
CA ARG A 242 -13.17 2.47 23.58
C ARG A 242 -12.55 1.14 23.16
N VAL A 243 -12.42 0.25 24.14
CA VAL A 243 -11.97 -1.15 23.97
C VAL A 243 -13.00 -1.89 23.10
N PHE A 244 -12.84 -1.84 21.78
CA PHE A 244 -13.50 -2.75 20.86
C PHE A 244 -12.57 -3.92 20.53
N GLY A 245 -12.77 -5.05 21.21
CA GLY A 245 -12.23 -6.35 20.76
C GLY A 245 -11.99 -7.37 21.86
N LYS A 246 -12.89 -8.36 21.95
CA LYS A 246 -12.75 -9.59 22.78
C LYS A 246 -11.45 -10.35 22.48
N ARG A 247 -10.82 -10.87 23.55
CA ARG A 247 -9.67 -11.80 23.53
C ARG A 247 -9.91 -12.93 22.51
N VAL A 248 -8.90 -13.23 21.69
CA VAL A 248 -8.86 -14.51 20.96
C VAL A 248 -8.44 -15.54 22.00
N SER A 249 -9.29 -16.56 22.25
CA SER A 249 -8.95 -17.61 23.21
C SER A 249 -7.77 -18.42 22.68
N THR A 250 -6.94 -18.87 23.61
CA THR A 250 -5.77 -19.75 23.41
C THR A 250 -6.14 -21.16 22.93
N ASP A 251 -7.42 -21.44 22.70
CA ASP A 251 -7.95 -22.78 22.42
C ASP A 251 -8.15 -23.03 20.92
N GLN A 252 -7.51 -22.23 20.05
CA GLN A 252 -7.50 -22.53 18.63
C GLN A 252 -6.52 -23.68 18.36
N PRO A 253 -6.98 -24.85 17.88
CA PRO A 253 -6.07 -25.92 17.49
C PRO A 253 -5.18 -25.42 16.35
N ASP A 254 -3.89 -25.77 16.42
CA ASP A 254 -2.79 -25.34 15.53
C ASP A 254 -2.89 -25.92 14.11
N HIS A 255 -4.11 -26.16 13.65
CA HIS A 255 -4.41 -26.87 12.42
C HIS A 255 -4.53 -25.89 11.24
N ASP A 256 -3.72 -26.11 10.20
CA ASP A 256 -3.62 -25.29 8.97
C ASP A 256 -4.97 -24.96 8.32
N LEU A 257 -5.97 -25.84 8.49
CA LEU A 257 -7.34 -25.65 8.03
C LEU A 257 -7.96 -24.34 8.54
N TRP A 258 -7.70 -24.02 9.81
CA TRP A 258 -8.32 -22.90 10.53
C TRP A 258 -7.52 -21.61 10.40
N HIS A 259 -6.21 -21.70 10.12
CA HIS A 259 -5.37 -20.52 9.86
C HIS A 259 -5.86 -19.67 8.70
N ARG A 260 -6.33 -20.32 7.62
CA ARG A 260 -6.87 -19.63 6.44
C ARG A 260 -8.32 -19.20 6.61
N TRP A 261 -8.98 -19.64 7.68
CA TRP A 261 -10.38 -19.34 7.92
C TRP A 261 -10.73 -19.33 9.42
N PRO A 262 -10.17 -18.36 10.18
CA PRO A 262 -10.29 -18.34 11.63
C PRO A 262 -11.74 -18.20 12.10
N PHE A 263 -12.62 -17.66 11.25
CA PHE A 263 -14.04 -17.56 11.54
C PHE A 263 -14.81 -18.88 11.28
N GLY A 264 -14.36 -19.72 10.35
CA GLY A 264 -14.95 -21.04 10.12
C GLY A 264 -14.83 -21.96 11.34
N TRP A 265 -13.71 -21.88 12.06
CA TRP A 265 -13.49 -22.61 13.31
C TRP A 265 -14.52 -22.25 14.39
N ARG A 266 -14.82 -20.95 14.54
CA ARG A 266 -15.79 -20.49 15.53
C ARG A 266 -17.20 -20.97 15.21
N VAL A 267 -17.55 -21.00 13.92
CA VAL A 267 -18.84 -21.58 13.50
C VAL A 267 -18.85 -23.08 13.78
N TYR A 268 -17.77 -23.79 13.48
CA TYR A 268 -17.65 -25.23 13.78
C TYR A 268 -17.77 -25.53 15.29
N LEU A 269 -17.15 -24.74 16.17
CA LEU A 269 -17.27 -24.89 17.62
C LEU A 269 -18.68 -24.64 18.16
N LEU A 270 -19.48 -23.83 17.46
CA LEU A 270 -20.89 -23.64 17.82
C LEU A 270 -21.76 -24.82 17.38
N LEU A 271 -21.31 -25.59 16.39
CA LEU A 271 -21.97 -26.82 16.01
C LEU A 271 -21.64 -27.87 17.10
N GLY A 272 -22.54 -28.03 18.07
CA GLY A 272 -22.51 -29.15 19.00
C GLY A 272 -23.24 -30.37 18.43
N ASP A 273 -23.49 -31.35 19.29
CA ASP A 273 -24.30 -32.53 18.96
C ASP A 273 -25.79 -32.20 18.82
N GLU A 274 -26.27 -31.17 19.53
CA GLU A 274 -27.68 -30.76 19.59
C GLU A 274 -28.19 -30.14 18.28
N GLY A 275 -27.30 -29.76 17.35
CA GLY A 275 -27.69 -29.11 16.10
C GLY A 275 -28.12 -27.64 16.29
N LEU A 276 -27.84 -26.80 15.30
CA LEU A 276 -28.29 -25.39 15.30
C LEU A 276 -28.78 -24.97 13.92
N GLN A 277 -29.78 -24.10 13.86
CA GLN A 277 -30.14 -23.49 12.59
C GLN A 277 -29.16 -22.37 12.22
N ALA A 278 -28.98 -22.15 10.91
CA ALA A 278 -28.09 -21.11 10.40
C ALA A 278 -28.47 -19.70 10.89
N ARG A 279 -29.75 -19.46 11.20
CA ARG A 279 -30.25 -18.19 11.74
C ARG A 279 -29.75 -17.96 13.17
N ASP A 280 -29.77 -18.99 14.01
CA ASP A 280 -29.40 -18.89 15.42
C ASP A 280 -27.88 -18.68 15.53
N ILE A 281 -27.10 -19.36 14.68
CA ILE A 281 -25.66 -19.13 14.54
C ILE A 281 -25.36 -17.70 14.07
N ALA A 282 -26.17 -17.16 13.16
CA ALA A 282 -26.02 -15.78 12.67
C ALA A 282 -26.25 -14.75 13.78
N GLU A 283 -27.27 -14.98 14.61
CA GLU A 283 -27.57 -14.17 15.78
C GLU A 283 -26.45 -14.23 16.83
N ILE A 284 -26.03 -15.44 17.23
CA ILE A 284 -24.95 -15.66 18.21
C ILE A 284 -23.64 -14.99 17.77
N THR A 285 -23.32 -15.07 16.47
CA THR A 285 -22.05 -14.54 15.94
C THR A 285 -22.11 -13.08 15.48
N GLY A 286 -23.30 -12.47 15.44
CA GLY A 286 -23.52 -11.12 14.92
C GLY A 286 -23.13 -11.00 13.44
N ARG A 287 -23.40 -12.03 12.62
CA ARG A 287 -23.07 -12.05 11.19
C ARG A 287 -24.31 -12.18 10.31
N PRO A 288 -24.26 -11.68 9.05
CA PRO A 288 -25.35 -11.89 8.11
C PRO A 288 -25.63 -13.40 7.87
N PRO A 289 -26.90 -13.84 7.83
CA PRO A 289 -27.27 -15.24 7.61
C PRO A 289 -26.64 -15.86 6.36
N GLU A 290 -26.49 -15.10 5.27
CA GLU A 290 -25.87 -15.54 4.03
C GLU A 290 -24.40 -15.93 4.22
N THR A 291 -23.69 -15.19 5.09
CA THR A 291 -22.30 -15.49 5.42
C THR A 291 -22.21 -16.81 6.17
N ILE A 292 -23.11 -17.04 7.13
CA ILE A 292 -23.19 -18.30 7.89
C ILE A 292 -23.56 -19.47 6.98
N ARG A 293 -24.57 -19.34 6.11
CA ARG A 293 -24.93 -20.39 5.15
C ARG A 293 -23.75 -20.78 4.25
N ARG A 294 -22.99 -19.80 3.74
CA ARG A 294 -21.79 -20.06 2.94
C ARG A 294 -20.71 -20.79 3.74
N ILE A 295 -20.55 -20.45 5.02
CA ILE A 295 -19.61 -21.12 5.91
C ILE A 295 -20.04 -22.58 6.15
N LEU A 296 -21.31 -22.80 6.48
CA LEU A 296 -21.87 -24.12 6.76
C LEU A 296 -21.83 -25.05 5.54
N CYS A 297 -22.20 -24.55 4.35
CA CYS A 297 -22.04 -25.31 3.09
C CYS A 297 -20.59 -25.73 2.89
N ARG A 298 -19.64 -24.85 3.14
CA ARG A 298 -18.22 -25.20 3.00
C ARG A 298 -17.76 -26.17 4.09
N LEU A 299 -18.23 -26.07 5.34
CA LEU A 299 -17.93 -27.08 6.37
C LEU A 299 -18.48 -28.45 5.99
N ARG A 300 -19.68 -28.52 5.41
CA ARG A 300 -20.27 -29.73 4.84
C ARG A 300 -19.42 -30.34 3.73
N ASP A 301 -18.97 -29.52 2.79
CA ASP A 301 -18.16 -29.97 1.66
C ASP A 301 -16.79 -30.51 2.14
N LEU A 302 -16.36 -30.11 3.35
CA LEU A 302 -15.17 -30.65 4.03
C LEU A 302 -15.47 -31.81 4.98
N GLN A 303 -16.72 -32.29 5.02
CA GLN A 303 -17.20 -33.33 5.93
C GLN A 303 -17.01 -32.97 7.42
N LEU A 304 -17.05 -31.69 7.75
CA LEU A 304 -16.96 -31.17 9.13
C LEU A 304 -18.33 -30.77 9.68
N ALA A 305 -19.37 -30.71 8.86
CA ALA A 305 -20.72 -30.46 9.32
C ALA A 305 -21.69 -31.32 8.53
N VAL A 306 -22.72 -31.82 9.20
CA VAL A 306 -23.85 -32.49 8.57
C VAL A 306 -25.11 -31.65 8.76
N ARG A 307 -25.99 -31.67 7.76
CA ARG A 307 -27.31 -31.05 7.86
C ARG A 307 -28.34 -32.14 8.04
N ASP A 308 -29.05 -32.10 9.15
CA ASP A 308 -30.01 -33.12 9.60
C ASP A 308 -31.28 -32.41 10.07
N ASP A 309 -32.43 -32.76 9.48
CA ASP A 309 -33.73 -32.11 9.71
C ASP A 309 -33.72 -30.57 9.69
N GLY A 310 -32.88 -29.99 8.83
CA GLY A 310 -32.76 -28.55 8.65
C GLY A 310 -31.77 -27.87 9.59
N GLU A 311 -31.29 -28.57 10.60
CA GLU A 311 -30.27 -28.14 11.57
C GLU A 311 -28.87 -28.57 11.13
N TRP A 312 -27.87 -27.86 11.63
CA TRP A 312 -26.46 -28.14 11.37
C TRP A 312 -25.81 -28.71 12.62
N LYS A 313 -25.22 -29.90 12.50
CA LYS A 313 -24.48 -30.58 13.57
C LYS A 313 -23.01 -30.66 13.20
N ALA A 314 -22.12 -30.67 14.20
CA ALA A 314 -20.72 -30.93 13.93
C ALA A 314 -20.57 -32.39 13.48
N ASN A 315 -19.73 -32.60 12.48
CA ASN A 315 -19.22 -33.93 12.19
C ASN A 315 -17.79 -33.98 12.75
N PRO A 316 -17.41 -35.02 13.50
CA PRO A 316 -16.03 -35.19 13.93
C PRO A 316 -15.10 -35.13 12.70
N PRO A 317 -13.98 -34.41 12.77
CA PRO A 317 -13.09 -34.29 11.64
C PRO A 317 -12.57 -35.69 11.29
N PRO A 318 -12.65 -36.11 10.02
CA PRO A 318 -12.08 -37.40 9.65
C PRO A 318 -10.59 -37.43 9.99
N LYS A 319 -10.09 -38.61 10.40
CA LYS A 319 -8.75 -38.77 11.00
C LYS A 319 -7.63 -38.19 10.12
N ASP A 320 -7.78 -38.30 8.81
CA ASP A 320 -6.85 -37.75 7.81
C ASP A 320 -6.77 -36.22 7.80
N ILE A 321 -7.82 -35.53 8.27
CA ILE A 321 -7.78 -34.08 8.48
C ILE A 321 -6.94 -33.78 9.70
N ILE A 322 -7.13 -34.47 10.81
CA ILE A 322 -6.40 -34.24 12.08
C ILE A 322 -4.89 -34.43 11.90
N ASP A 323 -4.47 -35.38 11.06
CA ASP A 323 -3.06 -35.70 10.80
C ASP A 323 -2.39 -34.76 9.76
N GLY A 324 -3.01 -33.63 9.41
CA GLY A 324 -2.49 -32.67 8.42
C GLY A 324 -2.61 -33.11 6.96
N GLY A 325 -3.32 -34.22 6.68
CA GLY A 325 -3.49 -34.80 5.34
C GLY A 325 -4.43 -34.00 4.42
N PHE A 326 -5.19 -33.06 4.95
CA PHE A 326 -6.20 -32.28 4.23
C PHE A 326 -5.66 -31.59 2.96
N HIS A 327 -4.43 -31.06 3.01
CA HIS A 327 -3.82 -30.42 1.85
C HIS A 327 -3.30 -31.40 0.80
N ARG A 328 -2.92 -32.62 1.18
CA ARG A 328 -2.50 -33.67 0.25
C ARG A 328 -3.71 -34.16 -0.55
N ALA A 329 -4.82 -34.49 0.12
CA ALA A 329 -6.06 -34.92 -0.53
C ALA A 329 -6.69 -33.82 -1.42
N ARG A 330 -6.68 -32.56 -0.97
CA ARG A 330 -7.20 -31.43 -1.77
C ARG A 330 -6.30 -31.07 -2.95
N ARG A 331 -4.98 -31.10 -2.80
CA ARG A 331 -4.05 -30.92 -3.94
C ARG A 331 -4.21 -32.04 -4.94
N GLU A 332 -4.36 -33.28 -4.50
CA GLU A 332 -4.58 -34.42 -5.41
C GLU A 332 -5.89 -34.33 -6.17
N LYS A 333 -7.01 -34.00 -5.49
CA LYS A 333 -8.30 -33.78 -6.17
C LYS A 333 -8.25 -32.61 -7.15
N MET A 334 -7.67 -31.47 -6.74
CA MET A 334 -7.54 -30.29 -7.60
C MET A 334 -6.60 -30.54 -8.80
N HIS A 335 -5.49 -31.26 -8.61
CA HIS A 335 -4.60 -31.66 -9.71
C HIS A 335 -5.26 -32.66 -10.66
N LYS A 336 -6.08 -33.60 -10.17
CA LYS A 336 -6.83 -34.53 -11.02
C LYS A 336 -7.82 -33.77 -11.91
N SER A 337 -8.66 -32.90 -11.35
CA SER A 337 -9.62 -32.11 -12.13
C SER A 337 -8.94 -31.15 -13.12
N GLN A 338 -7.83 -30.52 -12.74
CA GLN A 338 -7.07 -29.66 -13.65
C GLN A 338 -6.38 -30.45 -14.78
N ARG A 339 -5.86 -31.65 -14.49
CA ARG A 339 -5.29 -32.55 -15.52
C ARG A 339 -6.35 -33.04 -16.50
N GLU A 340 -7.56 -33.29 -16.01
CA GLU A 340 -8.69 -33.74 -16.82
C GLU A 340 -9.20 -32.61 -17.72
N LEU A 341 -9.36 -31.39 -17.20
CA LEU A 341 -9.64 -30.20 -18.01
C LEU A 341 -8.57 -29.96 -19.08
N TRP A 342 -7.30 -30.11 -18.73
CA TRP A 342 -6.19 -30.00 -19.69
C TRP A 342 -6.22 -31.09 -20.77
N ARG A 343 -6.57 -32.33 -20.42
CA ARG A 343 -6.73 -33.43 -21.38
C ARG A 343 -7.86 -33.15 -22.36
N LEU A 344 -9.02 -32.70 -21.85
CA LEU A 344 -10.19 -32.38 -22.67
C LEU A 344 -9.92 -31.19 -23.62
N SER A 345 -9.30 -30.11 -23.12
CA SER A 345 -8.92 -28.97 -23.97
C SER A 345 -7.88 -29.34 -25.02
N ARG A 346 -6.92 -30.22 -24.68
CA ARG A 346 -5.90 -30.68 -25.64
C ARG A 346 -6.48 -31.61 -26.70
N ALA A 347 -7.43 -32.46 -26.36
CA ALA A 347 -8.14 -33.31 -27.32
C ALA A 347 -8.92 -32.45 -28.34
N GLY A 348 -9.71 -31.47 -27.87
CA GLY A 348 -10.44 -30.57 -28.77
C GLY A 348 -9.54 -29.75 -29.71
N LEU A 349 -8.35 -29.34 -29.24
CA LEU A 349 -7.34 -28.66 -30.07
C LEU A 349 -6.71 -29.57 -31.13
N LEU A 350 -6.63 -30.89 -30.88
CA LEU A 350 -6.11 -31.86 -31.85
C LEU A 350 -7.16 -32.17 -32.92
N ASP A 351 -8.43 -32.31 -32.53
CA ASP A 351 -9.53 -32.52 -33.46
C ASP A 351 -9.71 -31.33 -34.41
N GLN A 352 -9.61 -30.10 -33.91
CA GLN A 352 -9.62 -28.89 -34.75
C GLN A 352 -8.45 -28.85 -35.74
N LYS A 353 -7.25 -29.32 -35.34
CA LYS A 353 -6.09 -29.40 -36.24
C LYS A 353 -6.20 -30.49 -37.29
N GLN A 354 -6.91 -31.58 -36.99
CA GLN A 354 -7.19 -32.65 -37.95
C GLN A 354 -8.30 -32.25 -38.93
N ALA A 355 -9.34 -31.55 -38.47
CA ALA A 355 -10.39 -31.04 -39.34
C ALA A 355 -9.93 -29.89 -40.26
N ALA A 356 -8.85 -29.20 -39.90
CA ALA A 356 -8.24 -28.14 -40.71
C ALA A 356 -7.20 -28.65 -41.72
N ARG A 357 -6.94 -29.96 -41.77
CA ARG A 357 -6.11 -30.64 -42.77
C ARG A 357 -7.01 -31.42 -43.71
#